data_AF-A0A093ZCF7-F1
#
_entry.id   AF-A0A093ZCF7-F1
#
_cell.length_a   1.000
_cell.length_b   1.000
_cell.length_c   1.000
_cell.angle_alpha   90.00
_cell.angle_beta   90.00
_cell.angle_gamma   90.00
#
_symmetry.space_group_name_H-M   'P 1'
#
loop_
_entity.id
_entity.type
_entity.pdbx_description
1 polymer ?
#
loop_
_entity_poly.entity_id
_entity_poly.type
_entity_poly.pdbx_seq_one_letter_code
_entity_poly.pdbx_strand_id
1 'polypeptide(L)'
;KVNELIAFTGPVGAYGCSLGITFPSDYVITQSGGPPTLNVYTVPSPLPGKPTFNNIHANAGLFGTVTVLSGQSAVINSKSCPTAAEGGLAFVFGYADWQTKESSVGWTEYVNELNGAGLRGVFLNYNC
;
A
#
# COMPACT_ATOMS: atom_id res chain seq x y z
N LYS A 1 1.09 4.95 15.11
CA LYS A 1 0.37 4.26 14.02
C LYS A 1 0.99 4.71 12.72
N VAL A 2 1.60 3.82 11.93
CA VAL A 2 1.87 4.17 10.54
C VAL A 2 0.50 4.40 9.90
N ASN A 3 0.31 5.59 9.36
CA ASN A 3 -0.82 6.00 8.54
C ASN A 3 -0.17 6.55 7.28
N GLU A 4 0.24 5.67 6.38
CA GLU A 4 0.88 6.06 5.14
C GLU A 4 -0.17 6.07 4.04
N LEU A 5 -0.32 7.22 3.38
CA LEU A 5 -1.21 7.40 2.23
C LEU A 5 -0.36 7.30 0.97
N ILE A 6 -0.64 6.29 0.15
CA ILE A 6 0.02 6.07 -1.14
C ILE A 6 -1.04 6.18 -2.23
N ALA A 7 -0.72 6.86 -3.33
CA ALA A 7 -1.59 6.97 -4.48
C ALA A 7 -0.85 6.68 -5.78
N PHE A 8 -1.52 5.96 -6.67
CA PHE A 8 -1.04 5.63 -8.00
C PHE A 8 -1.97 6.25 -9.03
N THR A 9 -1.39 6.87 -10.05
CA THR A 9 -2.14 7.13 -11.28
C THR A 9 -2.37 5.77 -11.93
N GLY A 10 -3.63 5.36 -12.04
CA GLY A 10 -3.96 4.05 -12.56
C GLY A 10 -3.89 4.01 -14.08
N PRO A 11 -3.47 2.87 -14.67
CA PRO A 11 -3.44 2.72 -16.12
C PRO A 11 -4.86 2.70 -16.68
N VAL A 12 -5.21 3.74 -17.45
CA VAL A 12 -6.51 3.84 -18.10
C VAL A 12 -6.64 2.74 -19.16
N GLY A 13 -7.68 1.91 -19.03
CA GLY A 13 -7.97 0.82 -19.99
C GLY A 13 -7.39 -0.55 -19.63
N ALA A 14 -6.66 -0.68 -18.51
CA ALA A 14 -6.28 -1.98 -17.97
C ALA A 14 -7.50 -2.67 -17.30
N TYR A 15 -7.56 -4.00 -17.35
CA TYR A 15 -8.70 -4.74 -16.80
C TYR A 15 -8.59 -4.95 -15.27
N GLY A 16 -7.49 -5.54 -14.82
CA GLY A 16 -7.23 -5.84 -13.41
C GLY A 16 -5.97 -5.15 -12.88
N CYS A 17 -6.06 -4.65 -11.66
CA CYS A 17 -4.99 -3.97 -10.92
C CYS A 17 -4.75 -4.70 -9.59
N SER A 18 -3.50 -4.92 -9.20
CA SER A 18 -3.16 -5.48 -7.89
C SER A 18 -2.11 -4.68 -7.17
N LEU A 19 -2.23 -4.60 -5.85
CA LEU A 19 -1.26 -3.93 -5.00
C LEU A 19 -0.22 -4.94 -4.53
N GLY A 20 1.02 -4.75 -4.97
CA GLY A 20 2.16 -5.51 -4.54
C GLY A 20 2.96 -4.78 -3.47
N ILE A 21 3.68 -5.55 -2.67
CA ILE A 21 4.70 -5.05 -1.76
C ILE A 21 5.91 -5.96 -1.82
N THR A 22 7.11 -5.39 -1.82
CA THR A 22 8.36 -6.15 -1.77
C THR A 22 9.38 -5.47 -0.88
N PHE A 23 9.84 -6.19 0.12
CA PHE A 23 10.97 -5.83 0.96
C PHE A 23 12.08 -6.85 0.69
N PRO A 24 13.07 -6.54 -0.16
CA PRO A 24 14.19 -7.44 -0.37
C PRO A 24 14.96 -7.71 0.93
N SER A 25 15.81 -8.72 0.95
CA SER A 25 16.52 -9.15 2.17
C SER A 25 17.50 -8.12 2.73
N ASP A 26 17.93 -7.17 1.91
CA ASP A 26 18.78 -6.05 2.31
C ASP A 26 17.98 -4.83 2.78
N TYR A 27 16.65 -4.93 2.83
CA TYR A 27 15.79 -3.88 3.37
C TYR A 27 15.84 -3.89 4.90
N VAL A 28 16.27 -2.75 5.48
CA VAL A 28 16.33 -2.59 6.93
C VAL A 28 14.94 -2.27 7.46
N ILE A 29 14.37 -3.22 8.19
CA ILE A 29 13.10 -3.01 8.90
C ILE A 29 13.40 -3.03 10.40
N THR A 30 13.37 -1.86 11.03
CA THR A 30 13.57 -1.74 12.47
C THR A 30 12.28 -2.16 13.18
N GLN A 31 12.21 -3.39 13.68
CA GLN A 31 11.05 -3.92 14.39
C GLN A 31 11.38 -4.12 15.87
N SER A 32 10.46 -3.73 16.75
CA SER A 32 10.43 -4.14 18.16
C SER A 32 9.12 -4.92 18.36
N GLY A 33 9.10 -5.96 19.20
CA GLY A 33 7.87 -6.75 19.44
C GLY A 33 7.42 -7.71 18.32
N GLY A 34 8.23 -7.91 17.26
CA GLY A 34 7.99 -8.87 16.18
C GLY A 34 7.40 -8.24 14.90
N PRO A 35 7.20 -9.03 13.82
CA PRO A 35 6.75 -8.49 12.55
C PRO A 35 5.30 -8.01 12.64
N PRO A 36 5.02 -6.76 12.23
CA PRO A 36 3.70 -6.20 12.33
C PRO A 36 2.81 -6.67 11.20
N THR A 37 1.50 -6.64 11.46
CA THR A 37 0.49 -6.79 10.41
C THR A 37 -0.09 -5.42 10.07
N LEU A 38 -0.10 -5.09 8.79
CA LEU A 38 -0.71 -3.88 8.24
C LEU A 38 -2.08 -4.22 7.67
N ASN A 39 -3.09 -3.47 8.07
CA ASN A 39 -4.34 -3.33 7.34
C ASN A 39 -4.14 -2.31 6.23
N VAL A 40 -4.54 -2.69 5.03
CA VAL A 40 -4.48 -1.83 3.85
C VAL A 40 -5.91 -1.49 3.47
N TYR A 41 -6.20 -0.20 3.39
CA TYR A 41 -7.52 0.29 3.03
C TYR A 41 -7.47 0.97 1.67
N THR A 42 -8.42 0.69 0.79
CA THR A 42 -8.67 1.54 -0.38
C THR A 42 -9.38 2.81 0.06
N VAL A 43 -8.98 3.94 -0.50
CA VAL A 43 -9.64 5.24 -0.26
C VAL A 43 -10.12 5.85 -1.57
N PRO A 44 -11.18 6.69 -1.55
CA PRO A 44 -11.67 7.32 -2.76
C PRO A 44 -10.58 8.14 -3.46
N SER A 45 -10.54 8.02 -4.79
CA SER A 45 -9.75 8.85 -5.68
C SER A 45 -10.73 9.62 -6.60
N PRO A 46 -10.44 10.89 -6.96
CA PRO A 46 -9.25 11.68 -6.62
C PRO A 46 -9.17 12.05 -5.13
N LEU A 47 -7.94 12.15 -4.62
CA LEU A 47 -7.70 12.60 -3.25
C LEU A 47 -8.09 14.08 -3.09
N PRO A 48 -8.61 14.49 -1.91
CA PRO A 48 -8.85 15.89 -1.62
C PRO A 48 -7.53 16.67 -1.62
N GLY A 49 -7.53 17.93 -2.07
CA GLY A 49 -6.33 18.76 -2.15
C GLY A 49 -5.59 18.99 -0.82
N LYS A 50 -6.23 18.67 0.32
CA LYS A 50 -5.62 18.59 1.65
C LYS A 50 -6.06 17.28 2.34
N PRO A 51 -5.34 16.17 2.14
CA PRO A 51 -5.69 14.90 2.78
C PRO A 51 -5.44 15.01 4.28
N THR A 52 -6.44 14.63 5.07
CA THR A 52 -6.38 14.52 6.53
C THR A 52 -6.87 13.14 6.93
N PHE A 53 -6.48 12.65 8.11
CA PHE A 53 -6.97 11.36 8.60
C PHE A 53 -8.51 11.26 8.53
N ASN A 54 -9.21 12.30 8.99
CA ASN A 54 -10.67 12.30 9.06
C ASN A 54 -11.35 12.26 7.68
N ASN A 55 -10.82 12.97 6.68
CA ASN A 55 -11.44 13.01 5.36
C ASN A 55 -11.09 11.79 4.49
N ILE A 56 -9.94 11.17 4.73
CA ILE A 56 -9.51 9.96 4.01
C ILE A 56 -10.16 8.70 4.59
N HIS A 57 -10.20 8.55 5.93
CA HIS A 57 -10.72 7.33 6.55
C HIS A 57 -12.23 7.18 6.53
N ALA A 58 -12.99 8.27 6.38
CA ALA A 58 -14.45 8.23 6.43
C ALA A 58 -15.07 7.25 5.40
N ASN A 59 -14.41 7.08 4.25
CA ASN A 59 -14.86 6.23 3.15
C ASN A 59 -13.86 5.12 2.82
N ALA A 60 -12.97 4.77 3.76
CA ALA A 60 -11.94 3.77 3.55
C ALA A 60 -12.52 2.36 3.71
N GLY A 61 -12.35 1.52 2.67
CA GLY A 61 -12.73 0.10 2.70
C GLY A 61 -11.51 -0.79 2.91
N LEU A 62 -11.59 -1.81 3.76
CA LEU A 62 -10.48 -2.77 3.94
C LEU A 62 -10.22 -3.50 2.61
N PHE A 63 -9.03 -3.32 2.07
CA PHE A 63 -8.59 -3.94 0.82
C PHE A 63 -7.89 -5.27 1.07
N GLY A 64 -7.10 -5.35 2.13
CA GLY A 64 -6.38 -6.56 2.51
C GLY A 64 -5.51 -6.34 3.74
N THR A 65 -4.78 -7.37 4.11
CA THR A 65 -3.81 -7.33 5.20
C THR A 65 -2.49 -7.92 4.75
N VAL A 66 -1.39 -7.44 5.32
CA VAL A 66 -0.06 -7.99 5.03
C VAL A 66 0.83 -7.92 6.26
N THR A 67 1.48 -9.02 6.60
CA THR A 67 2.58 -9.03 7.56
C THR A 67 3.85 -8.60 6.85
N VAL A 68 4.61 -7.69 7.45
CA VAL A 68 5.81 -7.10 6.84
C VAL A 68 7.08 -7.73 7.40
N LEU A 69 7.86 -8.35 6.52
CA LEU A 69 9.13 -9.01 6.82
C LEU A 69 10.20 -8.62 5.80
N SER A 70 11.45 -8.53 6.23
CA SER A 70 12.58 -8.39 5.29
C SER A 70 12.75 -9.69 4.50
N GLY A 71 13.09 -9.58 3.21
CA GLY A 71 13.15 -10.71 2.27
C GLY A 71 11.81 -11.19 1.73
N GLN A 72 10.72 -10.44 1.93
CA GLN A 72 9.38 -10.82 1.52
C GLN A 72 8.91 -10.07 0.27
N SER A 73 8.20 -10.78 -0.60
CA SER A 73 7.32 -10.20 -1.62
C SER A 73 5.92 -10.75 -1.46
N ALA A 74 4.90 -9.90 -1.56
CA ALA A 74 3.50 -10.31 -1.46
C ALA A 74 2.62 -9.47 -2.38
N VAL A 75 1.57 -10.09 -2.92
CA VAL A 75 0.43 -9.38 -3.49
C VAL A 75 -0.63 -9.27 -2.40
N ILE A 76 -1.05 -8.05 -2.07
CA ILE A 76 -1.99 -7.78 -0.98
C ILE A 76 -3.40 -8.17 -1.41
N ASN A 77 -3.88 -7.60 -2.51
CA ASN A 77 -5.14 -7.97 -3.16
C ASN A 77 -5.21 -7.37 -4.57
N SER A 78 -6.28 -7.67 -5.30
CA SER A 78 -6.59 -7.15 -6.62
C SER A 78 -7.98 -6.51 -6.67
N LYS A 79 -8.17 -5.62 -7.64
CA LYS A 79 -9.47 -5.04 -8.01
C LYS A 79 -9.44 -4.63 -9.47
N SER A 80 -10.60 -4.27 -10.03
CA SER A 80 -10.63 -3.59 -11.33
C SER A 80 -9.79 -2.31 -11.29
N CYS A 81 -9.03 -2.08 -12.36
CA CYS A 81 -8.27 -0.83 -12.50
C CYS A 81 -9.22 0.38 -12.56
N PRO A 82 -8.74 1.56 -12.12
CA PRO A 82 -9.58 2.74 -12.11
C PRO A 82 -9.87 3.21 -13.53
N THR A 83 -11.08 3.72 -13.73
CA THR A 83 -11.48 4.42 -14.93
C THR A 83 -10.81 5.80 -15.02
N ALA A 84 -10.87 6.42 -16.20
CA ALA A 84 -10.39 7.80 -16.38
C ALA A 84 -11.08 8.80 -15.43
N ALA A 85 -12.34 8.54 -15.04
CA ALA A 85 -13.09 9.39 -14.12
C ALA A 85 -12.61 9.27 -12.66
N GLU A 86 -12.10 8.11 -12.26
CA GLU A 86 -11.59 7.85 -10.91
C GLU A 86 -10.16 8.38 -10.72
N GLY A 87 -9.44 8.63 -11.82
CA GLY A 87 -8.11 9.26 -11.83
C GLY A 87 -6.95 8.42 -11.27
N GLY A 88 -7.24 7.37 -10.47
CA GLY A 88 -6.22 6.53 -9.87
C GLY A 88 -6.73 5.61 -8.76
N LEU A 89 -5.77 5.00 -8.07
CA LEU A 89 -6.00 4.17 -6.88
C LEU A 89 -5.21 4.76 -5.71
N ALA A 90 -5.86 4.87 -4.55
CA ALA A 90 -5.22 5.35 -3.34
C ALA A 90 -5.45 4.37 -2.19
N PHE A 91 -4.43 4.25 -1.32
CA PHE A 91 -4.38 3.29 -0.24
C PHE A 91 -3.86 3.92 1.04
N VAL A 92 -4.42 3.51 2.18
CA VAL A 92 -3.90 3.84 3.50
C VAL A 92 -3.45 2.58 4.22
N PHE A 93 -2.24 2.60 4.75
CA PHE A 93 -1.67 1.53 5.56
C PHE A 93 -1.83 1.87 7.04
N GLY A 94 -2.37 0.94 7.82
CA GLY A 94 -2.55 1.08 9.26
C GLY A 94 -2.11 -0.19 10.00
N TYR A 95 -1.42 -0.06 11.14
CA TYR A 95 -1.10 -1.24 11.96
C TYR A 95 -2.37 -1.90 12.50
N ALA A 96 -2.50 -3.21 12.28
CA ALA A 96 -3.56 -4.04 12.84
C ALA A 96 -3.31 -4.35 14.32
N ASP A 97 -2.05 -4.58 14.69
CA ASP A 97 -1.60 -5.05 16.01
C ASP A 97 -1.05 -3.95 16.92
N TRP A 98 -1.37 -2.69 16.62
CA TRP A 98 -0.84 -1.51 17.31
C TRP A 98 -1.12 -1.44 18.82
N GLN A 99 -2.12 -2.18 19.32
CA GLN A 99 -2.45 -2.24 20.75
C GLN A 99 -1.71 -3.35 21.50
N THR A 100 -1.22 -4.37 20.77
CA THR A 100 -0.71 -5.62 21.34
C THR A 100 0.78 -5.83 21.08
N LYS A 101 1.38 -5.08 20.14
CA LYS A 101 2.80 -5.17 19.80
C LYS A 101 3.37 -3.77 19.56
N GLU A 102 4.51 -3.49 20.16
CA GLU A 102 5.26 -2.25 19.93
C GLU A 102 6.10 -2.32 18.65
N SER A 103 5.45 -2.42 17.49
CA SER A 103 6.17 -2.39 16.22
C SER A 103 6.09 -1.01 15.56
N SER A 104 7.25 -0.51 15.14
CA SER A 104 7.36 0.49 14.09
C SER A 104 8.05 -0.16 12.88
N VAL A 105 7.87 0.42 11.72
CA VAL A 105 8.46 -0.01 10.44
C VAL A 105 8.64 1.33 9.74
N GLY A 106 9.89 1.76 9.64
CA GLY A 106 10.26 2.87 8.79
C GLY A 106 10.73 2.30 7.47
N TRP A 107 10.21 2.79 6.35
CA TRP A 107 10.67 2.42 5.03
C TRP A 107 10.81 3.67 4.18
N THR A 108 11.76 3.64 3.26
CA THR A 108 11.88 4.65 2.22
C THR A 108 10.91 4.27 1.11
N GLU A 109 9.95 5.16 0.83
CA GLU A 109 9.03 5.03 -0.29
C GLU A 109 9.85 5.05 -1.59
N TYR A 110 9.91 3.90 -2.26
CA TYR A 110 10.52 3.78 -3.59
C TYR A 110 9.38 3.48 -4.57
N VAL A 111 8.80 4.53 -5.14
CA VAL A 111 7.91 4.40 -6.30
C VAL A 111 8.82 4.14 -7.51
N ASN A 112 9.03 2.88 -7.90
CA ASN A 112 9.88 2.60 -9.06
C ASN A 112 9.08 2.61 -10.37
N GLU A 113 9.64 3.36 -11.32
CA GLU A 113 9.32 3.41 -12.73
C GLU A 113 9.65 2.05 -13.37
N LEU A 114 8.63 1.42 -13.98
CA LEU A 114 8.72 0.30 -14.93
C LEU A 114 8.80 -1.14 -14.36
N ASN A 115 7.85 -1.92 -14.87
CA ASN A 115 7.65 -3.37 -14.74
C ASN A 115 8.89 -4.22 -15.11
N GLY A 116 9.92 -4.26 -14.26
CA GLY A 116 10.94 -5.29 -14.33
C GLY A 116 12.37 -4.82 -14.14
N ALA A 117 12.78 -4.67 -12.88
CA ALA A 117 14.06 -5.10 -12.28
C ALA A 117 14.15 -4.47 -10.89
N GLY A 118 13.97 -5.28 -9.82
CA GLY A 118 14.16 -4.82 -8.43
C GLY A 118 12.96 -4.07 -7.82
N LEU A 119 11.77 -4.67 -7.85
CA LEU A 119 10.60 -4.15 -7.13
C LEU A 119 10.93 -4.02 -5.64
N ARG A 120 10.77 -2.81 -5.10
CA ARG A 120 11.07 -2.43 -3.72
C ARG A 120 9.96 -1.53 -3.21
N GLY A 121 9.51 -1.71 -1.99
CA GLY A 121 8.38 -0.98 -1.44
C GLY A 121 7.03 -1.43 -2.01
N VAL A 122 6.07 -0.50 -2.06
CA VAL A 122 4.70 -0.72 -2.52
C VAL A 122 4.58 -0.34 -4.00
N PHE A 123 3.92 -1.16 -4.81
CA PHE A 123 3.77 -0.93 -6.25
C PHE A 123 2.44 -1.44 -6.78
N LEU A 124 2.01 -0.89 -7.92
CA LEU A 124 0.80 -1.30 -8.61
C LEU A 124 1.14 -2.19 -9.82
N ASN A 125 0.64 -3.42 -9.83
CA ASN A 125 0.60 -4.24 -11.04
C ASN A 125 -0.72 -4.00 -11.79
N TYR A 126 -0.71 -4.17 -13.11
CA TYR A 126 -1.88 -3.99 -13.96
C TYR A 126 -1.91 -5.04 -15.08
N ASN A 127 -3.09 -5.26 -15.67
CA ASN A 127 -3.38 -6.33 -16.64
C ASN A 127 -3.18 -7.75 -16.07
N CYS A 128 -3.44 -7.90 -14.77
CA CYS A 128 -3.43 -9.19 -14.07
C CYS A 128 -4.84 -9.74 -13.89
#